data_AF-A0A0H4TEX1-F1
#
_entry.id   AF-A0A0H4TEX1-F1
#
_cell.length_a   1.000
_cell.length_b   1.000
_cell.length_c   1.000
_cell.angle_alpha   90.00
_cell.angle_beta   90.00
_cell.angle_gamma   90.00
#
_symmetry.space_group_name_H-M   'P 1'
#
loop_
_entity.id
_entity.type
_entity.pdbx_description
1 polymer ?
#
loop_
_entity_poly.entity_id
_entity_poly.type
_entity_poly.pdbx_seq_one_letter_code
_entity_poly.pdbx_strand_id
1 'polypeptide(L)'
;MATPSKRRSKNRKPPGWVTARQIEAARRALVRFMKRRGKVWIRIFPDKPVTQKPAETRMGKGKGSVDHWVAVVKPGRVLFEISGLTEESARQAMRLASHKLAIKTQFTERIDLIGGE
;
A
#
# COMPACT_ATOMS: atom_id res chain seq x y z
N MET A 1 -35.18 23.88 -13.19
CA MET A 1 -33.72 24.03 -12.95
C MET A 1 -33.20 22.74 -12.31
N ALA A 2 -32.55 21.87 -13.07
CA ALA A 2 -31.96 20.63 -12.55
C ALA A 2 -30.52 20.91 -12.08
N THR A 3 -30.23 20.67 -10.80
CA THR A 3 -28.88 20.76 -10.23
C THR A 3 -27.91 19.81 -10.94
N PRO A 4 -26.65 20.22 -11.20
CA PRO A 4 -25.69 19.37 -11.89
C PRO A 4 -25.30 18.18 -10.99
N SER A 5 -25.84 17.01 -11.34
CA SER A 5 -25.44 15.71 -10.81
C SER A 5 -23.93 15.56 -10.93
N LYS A 6 -23.26 15.47 -9.77
CA LYS A 6 -21.81 15.25 -9.64
C LYS A 6 -21.39 14.14 -10.60
N ARG A 7 -20.67 14.49 -11.67
CA ARG A 7 -19.90 13.57 -12.50
C ARG A 7 -18.90 12.85 -11.60
N ARG A 8 -19.32 11.76 -10.95
CA ARG A 8 -18.42 10.85 -10.25
C ARG A 8 -17.55 10.20 -11.32
N SER A 9 -16.31 10.68 -11.44
CA SER A 9 -15.25 10.13 -12.28
C SER A 9 -15.25 8.60 -12.24
N LYS A 10 -15.34 7.98 -13.42
CA LYS A 10 -15.51 6.54 -13.68
C LYS A 10 -14.27 5.68 -13.39
N ASN A 11 -13.27 6.18 -12.65
CA ASN A 11 -11.99 5.47 -12.41
C ASN A 11 -11.64 5.27 -10.92
N ARG A 12 -12.63 5.10 -10.04
CA ARG A 12 -12.36 4.76 -8.63
C ARG A 12 -11.94 3.29 -8.51
N LYS A 13 -10.63 3.03 -8.48
CA LYS A 13 -10.10 1.74 -7.96
C LYS A 13 -10.69 1.51 -6.56
N PRO A 14 -11.14 0.29 -6.21
CA PRO A 14 -11.68 0.05 -4.88
C PRO A 14 -10.56 0.20 -3.83
N PRO A 15 -10.87 0.74 -2.63
CA PRO A 15 -9.92 0.74 -1.53
C PRO A 15 -9.60 -0.70 -1.13
N GLY A 16 -8.32 -0.96 -0.82
CA GLY A 16 -7.84 -2.29 -0.44
C GLY A 16 -7.25 -2.30 0.96
N TRP A 17 -7.28 -3.46 1.61
CA TRP A 17 -6.54 -3.69 2.85
C TRP A 17 -5.19 -4.29 2.51
N VAL A 18 -4.15 -3.74 3.11
CA VAL A 18 -2.79 -4.26 3.01
C VAL A 18 -2.38 -4.76 4.39
N THR A 19 -2.08 -6.05 4.51
CA THR A 19 -1.70 -6.64 5.79
C THR A 19 -0.27 -6.25 6.18
N ALA A 20 0.04 -6.26 7.47
CA ALA A 20 1.42 -6.04 7.95
C ALA A 20 2.43 -7.01 7.28
N ARG A 21 2.01 -8.27 7.03
CA ARG A 21 2.83 -9.28 6.33
C ARG A 21 3.13 -8.89 4.89
N GLN A 22 2.17 -8.30 4.18
CA GLN A 22 2.35 -7.81 2.81
C GLN A 22 3.30 -6.60 2.77
N ILE A 23 3.16 -5.67 3.73
CA ILE A 23 4.07 -4.51 3.85
C ILE A 23 5.51 -5.00 4.04
N GLU A 24 5.72 -5.95 4.94
CA GLU A 24 7.04 -6.51 5.21
C GLU A 24 7.59 -7.33 4.04
N ALA A 25 6.76 -8.11 3.36
CA ALA A 25 7.17 -8.84 2.16
C ALA A 25 7.64 -7.90 1.03
N ALA A 26 6.92 -6.78 0.83
CA ALA A 26 7.32 -5.74 -0.12
C ALA A 26 8.63 -5.06 0.31
N ARG A 27 8.78 -4.71 1.60
CA ARG A 27 10.01 -4.12 2.15
C ARG A 27 11.22 -5.03 1.95
N ARG A 28 11.10 -6.33 2.28
CA ARG A 28 12.17 -7.31 2.08
C ARG A 28 12.56 -7.46 0.61
N ALA A 29 11.58 -7.42 -0.31
CA ALA A 29 11.87 -7.46 -1.74
C ALA A 29 12.68 -6.24 -2.20
N LEU A 30 12.30 -5.03 -1.75
CA LEU A 30 13.03 -3.80 -2.05
C LEU A 30 14.47 -3.84 -1.51
N VAL A 31 14.63 -4.15 -0.22
CA VAL A 31 15.96 -4.19 0.42
C VAL A 31 16.88 -5.24 -0.24
N ARG A 32 16.33 -6.40 -0.61
CA ARG A 32 17.09 -7.46 -1.31
C ARG A 32 17.55 -7.02 -2.69
N PHE A 33 16.70 -6.33 -3.44
CA PHE A 33 17.06 -5.80 -4.77
C PHE A 33 18.14 -4.72 -4.66
N MET A 34 17.99 -3.82 -3.68
CA MET A 34 18.86 -2.67 -3.47
C MET A 34 20.27 -3.02 -2.95
N LYS A 35 20.49 -4.24 -2.44
CA LYS A 35 21.79 -4.68 -1.87
C LYS A 35 22.39 -3.66 -0.89
N ARG A 36 21.54 -3.07 -0.04
CA ARG A 36 21.89 -2.02 0.96
C ARG A 36 22.32 -0.66 0.38
N ARG A 37 22.09 -0.41 -0.92
CA ARG A 37 22.26 0.92 -1.52
C ARG A 37 20.95 1.69 -1.48
N GLY A 38 20.99 2.98 -1.14
CA GLY A 38 19.80 3.83 -1.08
C GLY A 38 18.97 3.68 0.20
N LYS A 39 17.82 4.36 0.22
CA LYS A 39 16.90 4.44 1.36
C LYS A 39 15.49 4.08 0.92
N VAL A 40 14.74 3.41 1.80
CA VAL A 40 13.34 3.03 1.61
C VAL A 40 12.52 3.65 2.73
N TRP A 41 11.44 4.35 2.40
CA TRP A 41 10.46 4.83 3.36
C TRP A 41 9.13 4.10 3.15
N ILE A 42 8.50 3.72 4.26
CA ILE A 42 7.17 3.12 4.29
C ILE A 42 6.20 4.22 4.71
N ARG A 43 5.22 4.51 3.87
CA ARG A 43 4.28 5.64 4.05
C ARG A 43 2.91 5.21 4.58
N ILE A 44 2.75 3.92 4.83
CA ILE A 44 1.56 3.28 5.39
C ILE A 44 1.92 2.55 6.68
N PHE A 45 0.99 2.52 7.62
CA PHE A 45 1.16 1.84 8.90
C PHE A 45 -0.07 0.94 9.16
N PRO A 46 0.11 -0.30 9.64
CA PRO A 46 -1.00 -1.20 9.93
C PRO A 46 -1.58 -0.92 11.32
N ASP A 47 -2.46 0.07 11.41
CA ASP A 47 -3.11 0.53 12.63
C ASP A 47 -4.46 -0.15 12.92
N LYS A 48 -5.07 -0.80 11.92
CA LYS A 48 -6.40 -1.39 12.07
C LYS A 48 -6.33 -2.87 12.44
N PRO A 49 -6.85 -3.30 13.61
CA PRO A 49 -6.91 -4.70 13.98
C PRO A 49 -8.08 -5.41 13.25
N VAL A 50 -7.80 -6.60 12.72
CA VAL A 50 -8.78 -7.53 12.15
C VAL A 50 -8.91 -8.72 13.07
N THR A 51 -10.15 -9.02 13.47
CA THR A 51 -10.46 -10.15 14.36
C THR A 51 -10.98 -11.34 13.58
N GLN A 52 -10.61 -12.55 14.01
CA GLN A 52 -11.11 -13.80 13.43
C GLN A 52 -11.62 -14.73 14.54
N LYS A 53 -12.68 -15.49 14.26
CA LYS A 53 -13.13 -16.57 15.13
C LYS A 53 -12.41 -17.87 14.75
N PRO A 54 -12.04 -18.72 15.71
CA PRO A 54 -11.46 -20.03 15.39
C PRO A 54 -12.39 -20.84 14.48
N ALA A 55 -11.79 -21.57 13.54
CA ALA A 55 -12.51 -22.29 12.49
C ALA A 55 -13.50 -23.35 13.03
N GLU A 56 -13.26 -23.86 14.24
CA GLU A 56 -14.02 -24.95 14.87
C GLU A 56 -15.19 -24.46 15.75
N THR A 57 -15.48 -23.16 15.75
CA THR A 57 -16.52 -22.57 16.62
C THR A 57 -17.79 -22.21 15.87
N ARG A 58 -18.95 -22.48 16.48
CA ARG A 58 -20.26 -22.03 15.98
C ARG A 58 -20.41 -20.51 16.12
N MET A 59 -21.31 -19.92 15.35
CA MET A 59 -21.67 -18.50 15.46
C MET A 59 -22.23 -18.16 16.85
N GLY A 60 -22.08 -16.90 17.29
CA GLY A 60 -22.40 -16.43 18.64
C GLY A 60 -21.17 -16.13 19.51
N LYS A 61 -21.36 -15.94 20.83
CA LYS A 61 -20.30 -15.70 21.85
C LYS A 61 -19.42 -14.45 21.66
N GLY A 62 -19.88 -13.45 20.91
CA GLY A 62 -19.18 -12.16 20.75
C GLY A 62 -18.15 -12.12 19.62
N LYS A 63 -17.25 -11.13 19.67
CA LYS A 63 -16.18 -10.89 18.68
C LYS A 63 -14.97 -11.78 18.97
N GLY A 64 -14.32 -12.31 17.94
CA GLY A 64 -13.11 -13.13 18.08
C GLY A 64 -11.88 -12.33 18.51
N SER A 65 -10.77 -13.02 18.75
CA SER A 65 -9.46 -12.41 19.02
C SER A 65 -8.91 -11.68 17.80
N VAL A 66 -7.99 -10.73 18.03
CA VAL A 66 -7.26 -10.04 16.95
C VAL A 66 -6.32 -11.04 16.29
N ASP A 67 -6.47 -11.23 14.98
CA ASP A 67 -5.66 -12.16 14.17
C ASP A 67 -4.49 -11.42 13.49
N HIS A 68 -4.79 -10.30 12.82
CA HIS A 68 -3.76 -9.51 12.14
C HIS A 68 -4.12 -8.03 12.04
N TRP A 69 -3.11 -7.22 11.69
CA TRP A 69 -3.24 -5.79 11.49
C TRP A 69 -3.17 -5.43 10.01
N VAL A 70 -4.01 -4.48 9.60
CA VAL A 70 -4.12 -4.02 8.22
C VAL A 70 -3.99 -2.51 8.14
N ALA A 71 -3.39 -2.03 7.05
CA ALA A 71 -3.43 -0.65 6.62
C ALA A 71 -4.58 -0.48 5.62
N VAL A 72 -5.45 0.51 5.85
CA VAL A 72 -6.52 0.85 4.90
C VAL A 72 -5.96 1.76 3.82
N VAL A 73 -5.87 1.26 2.60
CA VAL A 73 -5.29 2.00 1.46
C VAL A 73 -6.39 2.47 0.51
N LYS A 74 -6.45 3.79 0.32
CA LYS A 74 -7.32 4.44 -0.68
C LYS A 74 -6.53 4.71 -1.98
N PRO A 75 -7.20 4.78 -3.14
CA PRO A 75 -6.55 5.17 -4.39
C PRO A 75 -5.84 6.53 -4.26
N GLY A 76 -4.64 6.64 -4.86
CA GLY A 76 -3.81 7.85 -4.80
C GLY A 76 -2.89 7.94 -3.57
N ARG A 77 -2.95 6.97 -2.64
CA ARG A 77 -2.02 6.91 -1.51
C ARG A 77 -0.67 6.35 -1.95
N VAL A 78 0.41 7.06 -1.63
CA VAL A 78 1.79 6.56 -1.76
C VAL A 78 2.06 5.52 -0.67
N LEU A 79 2.60 4.37 -1.05
CA LEU A 79 2.86 3.23 -0.15
C LEU A 79 4.32 3.16 0.28
N PHE A 80 5.22 3.27 -0.70
CA PHE A 80 6.66 3.19 -0.52
C PHE A 80 7.33 4.29 -1.33
N GLU A 81 8.39 4.86 -0.76
CA GLU A 81 9.29 5.80 -1.43
C GLU A 81 10.70 5.22 -1.39
N ILE A 82 11.47 5.44 -2.46
CA ILE A 82 12.85 4.98 -2.58
C ILE A 82 13.73 6.12 -3.09
N SER A 83 14.98 6.18 -2.62
CA SER A 83 15.98 7.15 -3.03
C SER A 83 17.36 6.51 -3.11
N GLY A 84 18.26 7.07 -3.92
CA GLY A 84 19.64 6.60 -4.09
C GLY A 84 19.81 5.46 -5.10
N LEU A 85 18.94 5.39 -6.12
CA LEU A 85 19.00 4.45 -7.24
C LEU A 85 18.76 5.20 -8.55
N THR A 86 19.20 4.61 -9.66
CA THR A 86 18.77 5.05 -11.00
C THR A 86 17.29 4.77 -11.21
N GLU A 87 16.63 5.54 -12.08
CA GLU A 87 15.21 5.39 -12.39
C GLU A 87 14.85 3.97 -12.86
N GLU A 88 15.67 3.38 -13.72
CA GLU A 88 15.48 2.01 -14.22
C GLU A 88 15.52 0.98 -13.08
N SER A 89 16.52 1.08 -12.20
CA SER A 89 16.63 0.22 -11.02
C SER A 89 15.47 0.43 -10.06
N ALA A 90 15.04 1.67 -9.86
CA ALA A 90 13.91 2.03 -9.02
C ALA A 90 12.60 1.43 -9.55
N ARG A 91 12.36 1.55 -10.86
CA ARG A 91 11.19 0.98 -11.55
C ARG A 91 11.15 -0.55 -11.42
N GLN A 92 12.28 -1.23 -11.59
CA GLN A 92 12.36 -2.68 -11.44
C GLN A 92 12.16 -3.13 -9.99
N ALA A 93 12.77 -2.43 -9.02
CA ALA A 93 12.59 -2.71 -7.59
C ALA A 93 11.11 -2.58 -7.18
N MET A 94 10.46 -1.48 -7.58
CA MET A 94 9.05 -1.19 -7.27
C MET A 94 8.10 -2.17 -7.95
N ARG A 95 8.44 -2.64 -9.16
CA ARG A 95 7.70 -3.71 -9.84
C ARG A 95 7.74 -5.01 -9.02
N LEU A 96 8.91 -5.42 -8.51
CA LEU A 96 9.02 -6.62 -7.67
C LEU A 96 8.23 -6.49 -6.36
N ALA A 97 8.24 -5.30 -5.74
CA ALA A 97 7.44 -5.01 -4.56
C ALA A 97 5.93 -5.06 -4.85
N SER A 98 5.50 -4.59 -6.02
CA SER A 98 4.08 -4.58 -6.43
C SER A 98 3.48 -5.99 -6.47
N HIS A 99 4.26 -7.00 -6.86
CA HIS A 99 3.82 -8.40 -6.89
C HIS A 99 3.57 -8.99 -5.49
N LYS A 100 4.00 -8.32 -4.41
CA LYS A 100 3.75 -8.73 -3.02
C LYS A 100 2.48 -8.13 -2.44
N LEU A 101 1.85 -7.20 -3.14
CA LEU A 101 0.66 -6.49 -2.69
C LEU A 101 -0.59 -7.04 -3.38
N ALA A 102 -1.69 -7.18 -2.66
CA ALA A 102 -2.99 -7.61 -3.22
C ALA A 102 -3.76 -6.45 -3.88
N ILE A 103 -3.08 -5.36 -4.26
CA ILE A 103 -3.70 -4.17 -4.84
C ILE A 103 -2.96 -3.73 -6.10
N LYS A 104 -3.70 -3.18 -7.07
CA LYS A 104 -3.12 -2.59 -8.29
C LYS A 104 -2.40 -1.29 -7.94
N THR A 105 -1.07 -1.28 -8.08
CA THR A 105 -0.22 -0.11 -7.83
C THR A 105 0.17 0.58 -9.12
N GLN A 106 0.74 1.78 -9.01
CA GLN A 106 1.33 2.55 -10.10
C GLN A 106 2.66 3.12 -9.61
N PHE A 107 3.67 3.14 -10.47
CA PHE A 107 4.92 3.82 -10.20
C PHE A 107 4.75 5.32 -10.51
N THR A 108 5.22 6.18 -9.60
CA THR A 108 5.24 7.63 -9.80
C THR A 108 6.60 8.14 -9.38
N GLU A 109 7.06 9.16 -10.09
CA GLU A 109 8.26 9.90 -9.75
C GLU A 109 7.85 11.13 -8.95
N ARG A 110 8.76 11.61 -8.11
CA ARG A 110 8.59 12.88 -7.43
C ARG A 110 8.96 13.97 -8.42
N ILE A 111 7.96 14.71 -8.89
CA ILE A 111 8.19 15.93 -9.66
C ILE A 111 8.25 17.05 -8.64
N ASP A 112 9.47 17.53 -8.35
CA ASP A 112 9.64 18.75 -7.55
C ASP A 112 9.22 19.94 -8.43
N LEU A 113 7.96 20.34 -8.33
CA LEU A 113 7.41 21.44 -9.11
C LEU A 113 7.87 22.83 -8.63
N ILE A 114 8.91 22.93 -7.82
CA ILE A 114 9.37 24.21 -7.25
C ILE A 114 10.90 24.20 -7.15
N GLY A 115 11.55 24.69 -8.21
CA GLY A 115 12.57 25.71 -8.02
C GLY A 115 11.83 27.01 -7.71
N GLY A 116 11.89 27.44 -6.47
CA GLY A 116 11.26 28.65 -5.98
C GLY A 116 12.03 29.03 -4.72
N GLU A 117 12.57 30.24 -4.75
CA GLU A 117 13.18 30.95 -3.63
C GLU A 117 12.31 30.92 -2.37
#